data_AF-A0A1G0CK35-F1
#
_entry.id   AF-A0A1G0CK35-F1
#
_cell.length_a   1.000
_cell.length_b   1.000
_cell.length_c   1.000
_cell.angle_alpha   90.00
_cell.angle_beta   90.00
_cell.angle_gamma   90.00
#
_symmetry.space_group_name_H-M   'P 1'
#
loop_
_entity.id
_entity.type
_entity.pdbx_description
1 polymer ?
#
loop_
_entity_poly.entity_id
_entity_poly.type
_entity_poly.pdbx_seq_one_letter_code
_entity_poly.pdbx_strand_id
1 'polypeptide(L)'
;MLLMIGSVAAYGQTYDSGDKELDTQLKTINTEAKKDLEQFKTDVSKKYSTTIDKIEALINLGMQAADIIMAHEVSAIVLRPVDDVVACYEKNKGKGWGVIAKEMGIKPGSAEFHQLKGNCKNKSNNGKSKGKGKKS
;
A
#
# COMPACT_ATOMS: atom_id res chain seq x y z
N MET A 1 -34.16 -0.72 1.67
CA MET A 1 -33.05 -1.45 2.33
C MET A 1 -31.90 -0.47 2.47
N LEU A 2 -31.28 -0.49 3.64
CA LEU A 2 -30.66 0.64 4.34
C LEU A 2 -29.45 1.28 3.61
N LEU A 3 -29.51 2.61 3.40
CA LEU A 3 -28.39 3.45 3.00
C LEU A 3 -27.41 3.57 4.18
N MET A 4 -26.33 2.79 4.15
CA MET A 4 -25.19 3.00 5.03
C MET A 4 -24.22 4.00 4.37
N ILE A 5 -24.56 5.28 4.44
CA ILE A 5 -23.57 6.36 4.36
C ILE A 5 -22.70 6.26 5.62
N GLY A 6 -21.69 5.40 5.54
CA GLY A 6 -20.68 5.24 6.58
C GLY A 6 -19.97 6.57 6.78
N SER A 7 -20.07 7.10 7.99
CA SER A 7 -19.37 8.28 8.44
C SER A 7 -17.91 8.21 8.01
N VAL A 8 -17.43 9.26 7.31
CA VAL A 8 -16.00 9.53 7.14
C VAL A 8 -15.44 9.95 8.50
N ALA A 9 -15.38 9.01 9.43
CA ALA A 9 -14.44 9.10 10.51
C ALA A 9 -13.07 9.15 9.83
N ALA A 10 -12.44 10.32 9.89
CA ALA A 10 -11.01 10.45 9.75
C ALA A 10 -10.38 9.65 10.91
N TYR A 11 -10.44 8.31 10.82
CA TYR A 11 -9.55 7.45 11.55
C TYR A 11 -8.17 7.94 11.11
N GLY A 12 -7.46 8.59 12.02
CA GLY A 12 -6.03 8.73 11.89
C GLY A 12 -5.51 7.32 11.80
N GLN A 13 -5.35 6.80 10.57
CA GLN A 13 -4.81 5.48 10.32
C GLN A 13 -3.44 5.50 10.98
N THR A 14 -3.34 4.84 12.13
CA THR A 14 -2.06 4.40 12.66
C THR A 14 -1.62 3.32 11.69
N TYR A 15 -0.92 3.75 10.64
CA TYR A 15 -0.08 2.84 9.89
C TYR A 15 0.87 2.27 10.92
N ASP A 16 0.61 1.01 11.28
CA ASP A 16 1.47 0.17 12.08
C ASP A 16 1.90 -0.96 11.16
N SER A 17 2.81 -0.60 10.25
CA SER A 17 3.45 -1.55 9.36
C SER A 17 4.62 -2.26 10.06
N GLY A 18 4.86 -1.97 11.35
CA GLY A 18 6.00 -2.44 12.13
C GLY A 18 7.29 -1.66 11.86
N ASP A 19 7.22 -0.54 11.13
CA ASP A 19 8.38 0.32 10.88
C ASP A 19 8.02 1.81 10.74
N LYS A 20 8.52 2.62 11.68
CA LYS A 20 8.21 4.05 11.79
C LYS A 20 8.51 4.86 10.52
N GLU A 21 9.53 4.48 9.75
CA GLU A 21 9.90 5.21 8.54
C GLU A 21 8.96 4.88 7.38
N LEU A 22 8.59 3.60 7.22
CA LEU A 22 7.55 3.17 6.31
C LEU A 22 6.20 3.84 6.65
N ASP A 23 5.83 3.85 7.92
CA ASP A 23 4.59 4.46 8.39
C ASP A 23 4.54 5.97 8.11
N THR A 24 5.69 6.66 8.21
CA THR A 24 5.81 8.07 7.85
C THR A 24 5.59 8.29 6.34
N GLN A 25 6.18 7.43 5.50
CA GLN A 25 6.03 7.54 4.05
C GLN A 25 4.60 7.28 3.58
N LEU A 26 3.92 6.29 4.16
CA LEU A 26 2.51 6.02 3.87
C LEU A 26 1.63 7.24 4.21
N LYS A 27 1.90 7.92 5.33
CA LYS A 27 1.22 9.18 5.67
C LYS A 27 1.50 10.31 4.68
N THR A 28 2.74 10.47 4.24
CA THR A 28 3.11 11.47 3.23
C THR A 28 2.39 11.21 1.92
N ILE A 29 2.47 9.99 1.40
CA ILE A 29 1.78 9.57 0.16
C ILE A 29 0.28 9.84 0.24
N ASN A 30 -0.35 9.53 1.38
CA ASN A 30 -1.77 9.82 1.57
C ASN A 30 -2.09 11.30 1.57
N THR A 31 -1.21 12.11 2.15
CA THR A 31 -1.39 13.56 2.21
C THR A 31 -1.21 14.18 0.83
N GLU A 32 -0.22 13.74 0.07
CA GLU A 32 0.04 14.17 -1.31
C GLU A 32 -1.07 13.72 -2.26
N ALA A 33 -1.48 12.45 -2.19
CA ALA A 33 -2.58 11.94 -3.00
C ALA A 33 -3.91 12.63 -2.67
N LYS A 34 -4.13 13.05 -1.42
CA LYS A 34 -5.30 13.86 -1.07
C LYS A 34 -5.28 15.26 -1.69
N LYS A 35 -4.10 15.82 -1.97
CA LYS A 35 -3.97 17.10 -2.70
C LYS A 35 -4.28 16.92 -4.18
N ASP A 36 -3.74 15.87 -4.79
CA ASP A 36 -3.83 15.61 -6.24
C ASP A 36 -4.26 14.17 -6.54
N LEU A 37 -5.53 13.87 -6.28
CA LEU A 37 -6.10 12.52 -6.44
C LEU A 37 -6.06 12.02 -7.89
N GLU A 38 -6.25 12.92 -8.86
CA GLU A 38 -6.21 12.59 -10.29
C GLU A 38 -4.80 12.22 -10.76
N GLN A 39 -3.79 12.94 -10.27
CA GLN A 39 -2.38 12.68 -10.57
C GLN A 39 -1.97 11.34 -9.94
N PHE A 40 -2.38 11.09 -8.69
CA PHE A 40 -2.18 9.82 -8.02
C PHE A 40 -2.80 8.64 -8.78
N LYS A 41 -4.07 8.74 -9.20
CA LYS A 41 -4.75 7.71 -10.00
C LYS A 41 -3.97 7.41 -11.28
N THR A 42 -3.47 8.44 -11.95
CA THR A 42 -2.68 8.31 -13.18
C THR A 42 -1.32 7.65 -12.91
N ASP A 43 -0.63 8.02 -11.84
CA ASP A 43 0.66 7.45 -11.47
C ASP A 43 0.55 5.95 -11.13
N VAL A 44 -0.41 5.59 -10.26
CA VAL A 44 -0.68 4.19 -9.91
C VAL A 44 -1.12 3.39 -11.12
N SER A 45 -1.97 3.97 -11.97
CA SER A 45 -2.41 3.32 -13.20
C SER A 45 -1.23 2.97 -14.12
N LYS A 46 -0.33 3.94 -14.35
CA LYS A 46 0.88 3.72 -15.15
C LYS A 46 1.83 2.72 -14.49
N LYS A 47 2.02 2.81 -13.18
CA LYS A 47 3.01 2.02 -12.46
C LYS A 47 2.62 0.55 -12.32
N TYR A 48 1.35 0.28 -12.04
CA TYR A 48 0.84 -1.06 -11.80
C TYR A 48 -0.02 -1.60 -12.94
N SER A 49 -0.02 -0.92 -14.11
CA SER A 49 -0.82 -1.26 -15.29
C SER A 49 -2.30 -1.55 -14.94
N THR A 50 -2.85 -0.75 -14.03
CA THR A 50 -4.21 -0.91 -13.49
C THR A 50 -5.11 0.21 -14.01
N THR A 51 -6.38 -0.06 -14.25
CA THR A 51 -7.34 0.96 -14.74
C THR A 51 -7.70 1.95 -13.63
N ILE A 52 -7.94 3.21 -14.00
CA ILE A 52 -8.39 4.24 -13.05
C ILE A 52 -9.68 3.82 -12.33
N ASP A 53 -10.59 3.15 -13.05
CA ASP A 53 -11.84 2.60 -12.50
C ASP A 53 -11.58 1.62 -11.33
N LYS A 54 -10.61 0.71 -11.47
CA LYS A 54 -10.20 -0.17 -10.38
C LYS A 54 -9.64 0.61 -9.20
N ILE A 55 -8.77 1.59 -9.45
CA ILE A 55 -8.20 2.44 -8.39
C ILE A 55 -9.32 3.17 -7.65
N GLU A 56 -10.33 3.65 -8.37
CA GLU A 56 -11.47 4.35 -7.79
C GLU A 56 -12.38 3.41 -6.99
N ALA A 57 -12.58 2.17 -7.43
CA ALA A 57 -13.24 1.13 -6.65
C ALA A 57 -12.51 0.85 -5.32
N LEU A 58 -11.18 0.78 -5.36
CA LEU A 58 -10.34 0.62 -4.16
C LEU A 58 -10.48 1.80 -3.20
N ILE A 59 -10.50 3.03 -3.72
CA ILE A 59 -10.73 4.25 -2.92
C ILE A 59 -12.14 4.22 -2.29
N ASN A 60 -13.17 3.83 -3.05
CA ASN A 60 -14.54 3.68 -2.55
C ASN A 60 -14.67 2.61 -1.45
N LEU A 61 -13.81 1.58 -1.47
CA LEU A 61 -13.68 0.60 -0.38
C LEU A 61 -13.12 1.21 0.92
N GLY A 62 -12.66 2.46 0.86
CA GLY A 62 -12.02 3.18 1.96
C GLY A 62 -10.53 2.90 2.09
N MET A 63 -9.87 2.35 1.06
CA MET A 63 -8.41 2.30 1.00
C MET A 63 -7.84 3.66 0.65
N GLN A 64 -6.81 4.09 1.37
CA GLN A 64 -6.08 5.29 1.00
C GLN A 64 -5.04 4.98 -0.10
N ALA A 65 -4.44 6.03 -0.64
CA ALA A 65 -3.39 5.92 -1.66
C ALA A 65 -2.24 4.98 -1.26
N ALA A 66 -1.80 5.09 -0.01
CA ALA A 66 -0.81 4.22 0.59
C ALA A 66 -1.26 2.75 0.64
N ASP A 67 -2.52 2.49 0.95
CA ASP A 67 -3.09 1.14 1.00
C ASP A 67 -3.12 0.48 -0.38
N ILE A 68 -3.48 1.24 -1.42
CA ILE A 68 -3.51 0.75 -2.81
C ILE A 68 -2.10 0.36 -3.27
N ILE A 69 -1.12 1.20 -2.96
CA ILE A 69 0.30 0.91 -3.23
C ILE A 69 0.73 -0.35 -2.49
N MET A 70 0.41 -0.46 -1.19
CA MET A 70 0.77 -1.62 -0.38
C MET A 70 0.14 -2.90 -0.92
N ALA A 71 -1.13 -2.86 -1.33
CA ALA A 71 -1.81 -4.00 -1.91
C ALA A 71 -1.07 -4.53 -3.16
N HIS A 72 -0.65 -3.62 -4.04
CA HIS A 72 0.11 -3.98 -5.23
C HIS A 72 1.52 -4.49 -4.93
N GLU A 73 2.24 -3.87 -3.99
CA GLU A 73 3.59 -4.34 -3.61
C GLU A 73 3.53 -5.73 -2.95
N VAL A 74 2.57 -5.95 -2.04
CA VAL A 74 2.34 -7.26 -1.43
C VAL A 74 2.00 -8.28 -2.52
N SER A 75 1.09 -7.94 -3.43
CA SER A 75 0.72 -8.78 -4.59
C SER A 75 1.93 -9.18 -5.43
N ALA A 76 2.83 -8.23 -5.72
CA ALA A 76 4.06 -8.49 -6.48
C ALA A 76 5.05 -9.40 -5.73
N ILE A 77 5.12 -9.29 -4.40
CA ILE A 77 6.03 -10.08 -3.56
C ILE A 77 5.50 -11.51 -3.36
N VAL A 78 4.21 -11.66 -3.07
CA VAL A 78 3.59 -12.97 -2.84
C VAL A 78 3.18 -13.67 -4.14
N LEU A 79 3.37 -13.01 -5.29
CA LEU A 79 2.97 -13.49 -6.62
C LEU A 79 1.49 -13.89 -6.69
N ARG A 80 0.62 -13.12 -6.02
CA ARG A 80 -0.83 -13.32 -6.00
C ARG A 80 -1.55 -12.15 -6.64
N PRO A 81 -2.78 -12.33 -7.15
CA PRO A 81 -3.57 -11.21 -7.64
C PRO A 81 -3.80 -10.17 -6.54
N VAL A 82 -3.84 -8.89 -6.93
CA VAL A 82 -4.14 -7.79 -5.99
C VAL A 82 -5.51 -7.96 -5.33
N ASP A 83 -6.44 -8.62 -6.03
CA ASP A 83 -7.79 -8.93 -5.53
C ASP A 83 -7.76 -9.79 -4.26
N ASP A 84 -6.88 -10.80 -4.20
CA ASP A 84 -6.65 -11.63 -3.01
C ASP A 84 -6.16 -10.76 -1.83
N VAL A 85 -5.26 -9.82 -2.11
CA VAL A 85 -4.71 -8.91 -1.10
C VAL A 85 -5.80 -7.96 -0.59
N VAL A 86 -6.64 -7.45 -1.49
CA VAL A 86 -7.77 -6.57 -1.17
C VAL A 86 -8.81 -7.31 -0.32
N ALA A 87 -9.15 -8.55 -0.67
CA ALA A 87 -10.04 -9.38 0.14
C ALA A 87 -9.47 -9.63 1.55
N CYS A 88 -8.16 -9.82 1.67
CA CYS A 88 -7.47 -9.93 2.95
C CYS A 88 -7.45 -8.60 3.74
N TYR A 89 -7.28 -7.48 3.04
CA TYR A 89 -7.36 -6.13 3.62
C TYR A 89 -8.76 -5.89 4.20
N GLU A 90 -9.83 -6.18 3.47
CA GLU A 90 -11.20 -6.00 3.96
C GLU A 90 -11.47 -6.81 5.22
N LYS A 91 -11.03 -8.08 5.26
CA LYS A 91 -11.16 -8.96 6.43
C LYS A 91 -10.36 -8.47 7.65
N ASN A 92 -9.29 -7.71 7.43
CA ASN A 92 -8.37 -7.26 8.47
C ASN A 92 -8.29 -5.73 8.58
N LYS A 93 -9.31 -5.01 8.07
CA LYS A 93 -9.33 -3.56 8.03
C LYS A 93 -9.22 -3.01 9.46
N GLY A 94 -8.25 -2.12 9.68
CA GLY A 94 -7.96 -1.55 11.00
C GLY A 94 -6.95 -2.32 11.84
N LYS A 95 -6.48 -3.51 11.41
CA LYS A 95 -5.40 -4.25 12.11
C LYS A 95 -3.98 -3.82 11.68
N GLY A 96 -3.86 -3.04 10.62
CA GLY A 96 -2.59 -2.58 10.05
C GLY A 96 -2.01 -3.53 9.00
N TRP A 97 -1.11 -2.98 8.18
CA TRP A 97 -0.50 -3.69 7.06
C TRP A 97 0.43 -4.82 7.47
N GLY A 98 1.04 -4.75 8.65
CA GLY A 98 1.87 -5.83 9.18
C GLY A 98 1.10 -7.14 9.35
N VAL A 99 -0.17 -7.06 9.79
CA VAL A 99 -1.05 -8.23 9.96
C VAL A 99 -1.48 -8.78 8.61
N ILE A 100 -1.86 -7.91 7.67
CA ILE A 100 -2.29 -8.31 6.32
C ILE A 100 -1.13 -8.98 5.57
N ALA A 101 0.07 -8.39 5.63
CA ALA A 101 1.27 -8.95 5.03
C ALA A 101 1.55 -10.35 5.60
N LYS A 102 1.44 -10.52 6.92
CA LYS A 102 1.60 -11.81 7.60
C LYS A 102 0.56 -12.84 7.16
N GLU A 103 -0.71 -12.47 7.05
CA GLU A 103 -1.80 -13.33 6.54
C GLU A 103 -1.54 -13.79 5.10
N MET A 104 -0.94 -12.92 4.27
CA MET A 104 -0.56 -13.24 2.89
C MET A 104 0.75 -14.05 2.78
N GLY A 105 1.41 -14.34 3.91
CA GLY A 105 2.63 -15.15 3.97
C GLY A 105 3.93 -14.35 4.11
N ILE A 106 3.88 -13.02 4.11
CA ILE A 106 5.03 -12.14 4.37
C ILE A 106 5.25 -12.05 5.88
N LYS A 107 6.11 -12.90 6.42
CA LYS A 107 6.43 -12.90 7.87
C LYS A 107 7.28 -11.69 8.24
N PRO A 108 7.06 -11.03 9.39
CA PRO A 108 7.95 -9.96 9.86
C PRO A 108 9.38 -10.48 10.00
N GLY A 109 10.35 -9.74 9.46
CA GLY A 109 11.77 -10.11 9.44
C GLY A 109 12.20 -11.07 8.32
N SER A 110 11.26 -11.51 7.47
CA SER A 110 11.59 -12.28 6.25
C SER A 110 12.26 -11.41 5.18
N ALA A 111 12.87 -12.06 4.18
CA ALA A 111 13.46 -11.34 3.04
C ALA A 111 12.39 -10.55 2.28
N GLU A 112 11.20 -11.11 2.15
CA GLU A 112 10.00 -10.54 1.56
C GLU A 112 9.54 -9.30 2.31
N PHE A 113 9.58 -9.32 3.65
CA PHE A 113 9.25 -8.15 4.47
C PHE A 113 10.27 -7.02 4.30
N HIS A 114 11.57 -7.37 4.22
CA HIS A 114 12.61 -6.40 3.89
C HIS A 114 12.46 -5.84 2.47
N GLN A 115 12.02 -6.67 1.52
CA GLN A 115 11.78 -6.26 0.14
C GLN A 115 10.57 -5.31 0.03
N LEU A 116 9.46 -5.64 0.70
CA LEU A 116 8.28 -4.77 0.82
C LEU A 116 8.65 -3.40 1.35
N LYS A 117 9.43 -3.40 2.45
CA LYS A 117 9.95 -2.18 3.06
C LYS A 117 10.87 -1.40 2.12
N GLY A 118 11.77 -2.08 1.42
CA GLY A 118 12.69 -1.46 0.47
C GLY A 118 11.98 -0.81 -0.72
N ASN A 119 10.96 -1.47 -1.26
CA ASN A 119 10.19 -0.96 -2.38
C ASN A 119 9.37 0.28 -2.00
N CYS A 120 8.78 0.29 -0.81
CA CYS A 120 8.11 1.47 -0.29
C CYS A 120 9.09 2.58 0.07
N LYS A 121 10.27 2.26 0.63
CA LYS A 121 11.31 3.25 1.00
C LYS A 121 11.90 4.00 -0.20
N ASN A 122 11.92 3.37 -1.37
CA ASN A 122 12.36 4.01 -2.61
C ASN A 122 11.38 5.07 -3.15
N LYS A 123 10.14 5.16 -2.63
CA LYS A 123 9.17 6.19 -3.06
C LYS A 123 9.51 7.59 -2.55
N SER A 124 10.24 7.73 -1.43
CA SER A 124 10.69 9.04 -0.93
C SER A 124 12.00 9.53 -1.59
N ASN A 125 12.74 8.65 -2.27
CA ASN A 125 14.00 9.00 -2.93
C ASN A 125 13.87 8.83 -4.44
N ASN A 126 13.31 9.84 -5.10
CA ASN A 126 13.78 10.16 -6.44
C ASN A 126 15.28 10.53 -6.32
N GLY A 127 16.16 9.51 -6.34
CA GLY A 127 17.61 9.68 -6.36
C GLY A 127 18.43 8.88 -5.33
N LYS A 128 18.35 7.54 -5.32
CA LYS A 128 19.57 6.69 -5.24
C LYS A 128 19.24 5.21 -5.33
N SER A 129 19.31 4.69 -6.56
CA SER A 129 19.67 3.29 -6.77
C SER A 129 21.02 3.05 -6.08
N LYS A 130 21.01 2.43 -4.91
CA LYS A 130 22.23 1.89 -4.30
C LYS A 130 22.39 0.48 -4.84
N GLY A 131 22.98 0.40 -6.04
CA GLY A 131 23.55 -0.83 -6.56
C GLY A 131 24.45 -1.43 -5.48
N LYS A 132 24.08 -2.62 -5.00
CA LYS A 132 24.93 -3.41 -4.12
C LYS A 132 25.66 -4.39 -5.02
N GLY A 133 26.94 -4.06 -5.28
CA GLY A 133 27.82 -4.82 -6.14
C GLY A 133 27.92 -6.29 -5.74
N LYS A 134 28.03 -7.13 -6.75
CA LYS A 134 28.53 -8.49 -6.59
C LYS A 134 29.98 -8.48 -7.08
N LYS A 135 30.88 -8.51 -6.10
CA LYS A 135 32.31 -8.75 -6.28
C LYS A 135 32.47 -10.22 -6.70
N SER A 136 33.09 -10.47 -7.85
CA SER A 136 33.90 -11.67 -8.09
C SER A 136 34.90 -11.39 -9.19
#